data_AF-A0A7R9FY06-F1
#
_entry.id   AF-A0A7R9FY06-F1
#
_cell.length_a   1.000
_cell.length_b   1.000
_cell.length_c   1.000
_cell.angle_alpha   90.00
_cell.angle_beta   90.00
_cell.angle_gamma   90.00
#
_symmetry.space_group_name_H-M   'P 1'
#
loop_
_entity.id
_entity.type
_entity.pdbx_description
1 polymer ?
#
loop_
_entity_poly.entity_id
_entity_poly.type
_entity_poly.pdbx_seq_one_letter_code
_entity_poly.pdbx_strand_id
1 'polypeptide(L)'
;MELSHVQRVRLLYKTVLRLHRGLPDELKQLGNIYVREEFKRHKLCNIAEAAAFMNEWTRYAVTIAQQLGIRGPKYSEKLGQNLEESFLHEMRDDQVQQLFDLLVAATGVDPNDQPTKTI
;
A
#
# COMPACT_ATOMS: atom_id res chain seq x y z
N MET A 1 3.44 0.20 -32.03
CA MET A 1 3.16 1.62 -31.77
C MET A 1 3.41 1.86 -30.29
N GLU A 2 4.38 2.70 -29.96
CA GLU A 2 4.75 3.03 -28.57
C GLU A 2 3.63 3.83 -27.89
N LEU A 3 3.29 3.49 -26.64
CA LEU A 3 2.30 4.24 -25.88
C LEU A 3 2.90 5.57 -25.39
N SER A 4 2.12 6.66 -25.51
CA SER A 4 2.51 7.93 -24.89
C SER A 4 2.56 7.80 -23.36
N HIS A 5 3.32 8.68 -22.70
CA HIS A 5 3.40 8.68 -21.24
C HIS A 5 2.01 8.77 -20.59
N VAL A 6 1.15 9.66 -21.08
CA VAL A 6 -0.23 9.82 -20.58
C VAL A 6 -1.06 8.54 -20.76
N GLN A 7 -0.88 7.83 -21.87
CA GLN A 7 -1.55 6.55 -22.09
C GLN A 7 -1.06 5.48 -21.10
N ARG A 8 0.25 5.40 -20.83
CA ARG A 8 0.84 4.50 -19.84
C ARG A 8 0.33 4.79 -18.42
N VAL A 9 0.29 6.05 -18.02
CA VAL A 9 -0.25 6.50 -16.71
C VAL A 9 -1.73 6.09 -16.57
N ARG A 10 -2.55 6.36 -17.59
CA ARG A 10 -3.98 5.99 -17.58
C ARG A 10 -4.21 4.48 -17.54
N LEU A 11 -3.36 3.72 -18.24
CA LEU A 11 -3.41 2.27 -18.22
C LEU A 11 -3.10 1.76 -16.81
N LEU A 12 -2.00 2.21 -16.20
CA LEU A 12 -1.60 1.81 -14.85
C LEU A 12 -2.70 2.12 -13.82
N TYR A 13 -3.23 3.36 -13.83
CA TYR A 13 -4.32 3.77 -12.97
C TYR A 13 -5.55 2.84 -13.08
N LYS A 14 -5.98 2.52 -14.32
CA LYS A 14 -7.11 1.61 -14.56
C LYS A 14 -6.81 0.18 -14.13
N THR A 15 -5.57 -0.29 -14.33
CA THR A 15 -5.13 -1.63 -13.91
C THR A 15 -5.19 -1.77 -12.40
N VAL A 16 -4.66 -0.80 -11.65
CA VAL A 16 -4.71 -0.80 -10.18
C VAL A 16 -6.16 -0.85 -9.67
N LEU A 17 -7.04 0.01 -10.19
CA LEU A 17 -8.46 0.01 -9.80
C LEU A 17 -9.20 -1.29 -10.17
N ARG A 18 -8.76 -1.98 -11.24
CA ARG A 18 -9.30 -3.30 -11.60
C ARG A 18 -8.84 -4.36 -10.61
N LEU A 19 -7.57 -4.35 -10.24
CA LEU A 19 -7.00 -5.28 -9.25
C LEU A 19 -7.69 -5.11 -7.88
N HIS A 20 -7.98 -3.88 -7.45
CA HIS A 20 -8.70 -3.63 -6.20
C HIS A 20 -10.07 -4.31 -6.11
N ARG A 21 -10.69 -4.68 -7.23
CA ARG A 21 -11.96 -5.43 -7.22
C ARG A 21 -11.82 -6.84 -6.65
N GLY A 22 -10.60 -7.37 -6.59
CA GLY A 22 -10.30 -8.65 -5.95
C GLY A 22 -10.02 -8.54 -4.45
N LEU A 23 -9.90 -7.33 -3.90
CA LEU A 23 -9.64 -7.12 -2.47
C LEU A 23 -10.94 -7.18 -1.65
N PRO A 24 -10.85 -7.50 -0.33
CA PRO A 24 -11.92 -7.29 0.64
C PRO A 24 -12.51 -5.87 0.55
N ASP A 25 -13.78 -5.71 0.88
CA ASP A 25 -14.53 -4.47 0.61
C ASP A 25 -13.92 -3.25 1.30
N GLU A 26 -13.47 -3.40 2.55
CA GLU A 26 -12.83 -2.34 3.33
C GLU A 26 -11.51 -1.90 2.68
N LEU A 27 -10.65 -2.87 2.32
CA LEU A 27 -9.36 -2.61 1.66
C LEU A 27 -9.54 -2.00 0.26
N LYS A 28 -10.54 -2.48 -0.49
CA LYS A 28 -10.91 -1.94 -1.80
C LYS A 28 -11.34 -0.47 -1.68
N GLN A 29 -12.19 -0.15 -0.71
CA GLN A 29 -12.66 1.23 -0.53
C GLN A 29 -11.51 2.16 -0.15
N LEU A 30 -10.73 1.78 0.86
CA LEU A 30 -9.55 2.54 1.30
C LEU A 30 -8.55 2.75 0.16
N GLY A 31 -8.18 1.66 -0.51
CA GLY A 31 -7.22 1.68 -1.62
C GLY A 31 -7.71 2.53 -2.80
N ASN A 32 -8.99 2.47 -3.15
CA ASN A 32 -9.55 3.29 -4.25
C ASN A 32 -9.49 4.79 -3.95
N ILE A 33 -9.72 5.20 -2.70
CA ILE A 33 -9.57 6.60 -2.29
C ILE A 33 -8.11 7.01 -2.39
N TYR A 34 -7.21 6.20 -1.83
CA TYR A 34 -5.78 6.47 -1.83
C TYR A 34 -5.20 6.61 -3.25
N VAL A 35 -5.47 5.65 -4.14
CA VAL A 35 -5.01 5.67 -5.55
C VAL A 35 -5.45 6.94 -6.26
N ARG A 36 -6.71 7.38 -6.08
CA ARG A 36 -7.22 8.59 -6.73
C ARG A 36 -6.44 9.82 -6.28
N GLU A 37 -6.22 9.94 -4.98
CA GLU A 37 -5.52 11.08 -4.41
C GLU A 37 -4.04 11.09 -4.77
N GLU A 38 -3.37 9.93 -4.76
CA GLU A 38 -1.95 9.83 -5.13
C GLU A 38 -1.69 10.18 -6.60
N PHE A 39 -2.48 9.61 -7.53
CA PHE A 39 -2.36 9.96 -8.95
C PHE A 39 -2.73 11.43 -9.21
N LYS A 40 -3.60 12.03 -8.40
CA LYS A 40 -3.94 13.45 -8.49
C LYS A 40 -2.79 14.33 -7.98
N ARG A 41 -2.16 13.98 -6.85
CA ARG A 41 -1.00 14.68 -6.30
C ARG A 41 0.19 14.66 -7.24
N HIS A 42 0.39 13.57 -7.98
CA HIS A 42 1.53 13.39 -8.88
C HIS A 42 1.31 13.88 -10.32
N LYS A 43 0.25 14.64 -10.61
CA LYS A 43 -0.02 15.16 -11.96
C LYS A 43 1.02 16.16 -12.48
N LEU A 44 1.69 16.87 -11.57
CA LEU A 44 2.60 17.98 -11.88
C LEU A 44 4.06 17.66 -11.54
N CYS A 45 4.38 16.39 -11.31
CA CYS A 45 5.74 15.94 -11.02
C CYS A 45 6.69 16.18 -12.19
N ASN A 46 7.97 16.35 -11.86
CA ASN A 46 9.01 16.39 -12.89
C ASN A 46 9.24 14.99 -13.50
N ILE A 47 10.06 14.92 -14.55
CA ILE A 47 10.27 13.68 -15.31
C ILE A 47 10.87 12.56 -14.43
N ALA A 48 11.80 12.89 -13.54
CA ALA A 48 12.46 11.91 -12.68
C ALA A 48 11.48 11.36 -11.62
N GLU A 49 10.73 12.25 -10.98
CA GLU A 49 9.67 11.89 -10.04
C GLU A 49 8.58 11.05 -10.71
N ALA A 50 8.14 11.43 -11.92
CA ALA A 50 7.16 10.67 -12.68
C ALA A 50 7.67 9.27 -13.05
N ALA A 51 8.95 9.13 -13.38
CA ALA A 51 9.56 7.83 -13.66
C ALA A 51 9.60 6.94 -12.41
N ALA A 52 10.03 7.49 -11.27
CA ALA A 52 10.04 6.80 -9.99
C ALA A 52 8.61 6.38 -9.57
N PHE A 53 7.65 7.31 -9.66
CA PHE A 53 6.24 7.06 -9.40
C PHE A 53 5.71 5.91 -10.25
N MET A 54 5.95 5.93 -11.56
CA MET A 54 5.49 4.88 -12.46
C MET A 54 6.12 3.51 -12.14
N ASN A 55 7.38 3.48 -11.70
CA ASN A 55 8.04 2.24 -11.29
C ASN A 55 7.38 1.66 -10.02
N GLU A 56 7.27 2.46 -8.97
CA GLU A 56 6.70 2.02 -7.69
C GLU A 56 5.23 1.59 -7.81
N TRP A 57 4.43 2.34 -8.57
CA TRP A 57 3.03 1.96 -8.80
C TRP A 57 2.87 0.72 -9.69
N THR A 58 3.82 0.47 -10.59
CA THR A 58 3.86 -0.78 -11.37
C THR A 58 4.23 -1.95 -10.46
N ARG A 59 5.23 -1.78 -9.59
CA ARG A 59 5.61 -2.78 -8.58
C ARG A 59 4.43 -3.11 -7.66
N TYR A 60 3.74 -2.09 -7.16
CA TYR A 60 2.52 -2.27 -6.36
C TYR A 60 1.45 -3.09 -7.10
N ALA A 61 1.16 -2.75 -8.36
CA ALA A 61 0.19 -3.49 -9.16
C ALA A 61 0.59 -4.97 -9.35
N VAL A 62 1.89 -5.25 -9.55
CA VAL A 62 2.41 -6.62 -9.63
C VAL A 62 2.22 -7.36 -8.30
N THR A 63 2.55 -6.73 -7.17
CA THR A 63 2.36 -7.31 -5.83
C THR A 63 0.89 -7.68 -5.57
N ILE A 64 -0.04 -6.75 -5.84
CA ILE A 64 -1.47 -7.05 -5.68
C ILE A 64 -1.91 -8.18 -6.62
N ALA A 65 -1.47 -8.18 -7.89
CA ALA A 65 -1.81 -9.24 -8.82
C ALA A 65 -1.31 -10.63 -8.37
N GLN A 66 -0.10 -10.69 -7.80
CA GLN A 66 0.46 -11.92 -7.24
C GLN A 66 -0.33 -12.39 -6.01
N GLN A 67 -0.68 -11.48 -5.10
CA GLN A 67 -1.47 -11.81 -3.91
C GLN A 67 -2.88 -12.28 -4.26
N LEU A 68 -3.53 -11.69 -5.28
CA LEU A 68 -4.88 -12.12 -5.67
C LEU A 68 -4.90 -13.49 -6.39
N GLY A 69 -3.77 -13.95 -6.90
CA GLY A 69 -3.64 -15.22 -7.61
C GLY A 69 -4.42 -15.30 -8.94
N ILE A 70 -4.14 -16.33 -9.74
CA ILE A 70 -4.76 -16.55 -11.06
C ILE A 70 -6.26 -16.93 -10.95
N ARG A 71 -6.70 -17.38 -9.77
CA ARG A 71 -8.05 -17.96 -9.56
C ARG A 71 -9.11 -16.97 -9.10
N GLY A 72 -8.82 -15.67 -9.14
CA GLY A 72 -9.76 -14.63 -8.71
C GLY A 72 -9.91 -14.59 -7.18
N PRO A 73 -10.88 -13.82 -6.64
CA PRO A 73 -10.98 -13.35 -5.24
C PRO A 73 -11.17 -14.44 -4.17
N LYS A 74 -10.86 -15.71 -4.45
CA LYS A 74 -10.63 -16.72 -3.42
C LYS A 74 -9.21 -16.54 -2.88
N TYR A 75 -9.09 -15.49 -2.06
CA TYR A 75 -8.13 -15.26 -0.99
C TYR A 75 -6.81 -16.04 -1.12
N SER A 76 -5.71 -15.37 -1.48
CA SER A 76 -4.48 -15.77 -0.79
C SER A 76 -4.78 -15.64 0.70
N GLU A 77 -4.46 -16.67 1.47
CA GLU A 77 -4.74 -16.70 2.92
C GLU A 77 -4.08 -15.52 3.68
N LYS A 78 -3.15 -14.80 3.02
CA LYS A 78 -2.51 -13.60 3.53
C LYS A 78 -2.43 -12.53 2.44
N LEU A 79 -3.03 -11.37 2.70
CA LEU A 79 -2.80 -10.13 1.97
C LEU A 79 -1.70 -9.33 2.68
N GLY A 80 -0.91 -8.60 1.91
CA GLY A 80 0.25 -7.87 2.44
C GLY A 80 1.50 -8.73 2.62
N GLN A 81 2.56 -8.06 3.09
CA GLN A 81 3.86 -8.64 3.38
C GLN A 81 4.36 -8.05 4.70
N ASN A 82 5.21 -8.76 5.42
CA ASN A 82 5.86 -8.21 6.61
C ASN A 82 6.75 -7.03 6.20
N LEU A 83 6.78 -6.00 7.04
CA LEU A 83 7.72 -4.90 6.89
C LEU A 83 9.10 -5.37 7.31
N GLU A 84 10.10 -5.17 6.44
CA GLU A 84 11.50 -5.38 6.81
C GLU A 84 11.91 -4.32 7.84
N GLU A 85 12.71 -4.70 8.83
CA GLU A 85 13.14 -3.81 9.91
C GLU A 85 13.89 -2.58 9.36
N SER A 86 14.59 -2.72 8.23
CA SER A 86 15.29 -1.62 7.58
C SER A 86 14.38 -0.45 7.20
N PHE A 87 13.10 -0.71 6.91
CA PHE A 87 12.14 0.38 6.61
C PHE A 87 11.89 1.29 7.79
N LEU A 88 12.04 0.81 9.03
CA LEU A 88 11.88 1.65 10.22
C LEU A 88 12.97 2.72 10.29
N HIS A 89 14.17 2.43 9.78
CA HIS A 89 15.27 3.39 9.73
C HIS A 89 15.11 4.44 8.62
N GLU A 90 14.26 4.18 7.62
CA GLU A 90 13.95 5.12 6.54
C GLU A 90 12.78 6.06 6.90
N MET A 91 12.02 5.72 7.94
CA MET A 91 10.91 6.52 8.44
C MET A 91 11.42 7.67 9.32
N ARG A 92 10.71 8.81 9.24
CA ARG A 92 10.90 9.89 10.21
C ARG A 92 10.32 9.49 11.57
N ASP A 93 10.80 10.11 12.64
CA ASP A 93 10.35 9.84 14.02
C ASP A 93 8.81 9.92 14.18
N ASP A 94 8.16 10.89 13.52
CA ASP A 94 6.70 11.05 13.54
C ASP A 94 5.97 9.87 12.88
N GLN A 95 6.56 9.29 11.83
CA GLN A 95 5.99 8.15 11.12
C GLN A 95 6.16 6.85 11.91
N VAL A 96 7.31 6.71 12.59
CA VAL A 96 7.55 5.58 13.49
C VAL A 96 6.56 5.62 14.65
N GLN A 97 6.34 6.80 15.24
CA GLN A 97 5.35 6.95 16.31
C GLN A 97 3.94 6.60 15.83
N GLN A 98 3.52 7.09 14.66
CA GLN A 98 2.21 6.73 14.08
C GLN A 98 2.05 5.24 13.83
N LEU A 99 3.11 4.57 13.36
CA LEU A 99 3.09 3.12 13.14
C LEU A 99 2.96 2.36 14.47
N PHE A 100 3.63 2.84 15.52
CA PHE A 100 3.52 2.29 16.86
C PHE A 100 2.12 2.48 17.45
N ASP A 101 1.54 3.67 17.36
CA ASP A 101 0.18 3.95 17.82
C ASP A 101 -0.84 3.06 17.12
N LEU A 102 -0.63 2.82 15.82
CA LEU A 102 -1.45 1.90 15.02
C LEU A 102 -1.33 0.45 15.53
N LEU A 103 -0.12 -0.01 15.88
CA LEU A 103 0.10 -1.35 16.44
C LEU A 103 -0.65 -1.53 17.77
N VAL A 104 -0.56 -0.55 18.67
CA VAL A 104 -1.26 -0.56 19.96
C VAL A 104 -2.77 -0.60 19.74
N ALA A 105 -3.31 0.25 18.87
CA ALA A 105 -4.73 0.29 18.56
C ALA A 105 -5.25 -1.02 17.93
N ALA A 106 -4.44 -1.67 17.08
CA ALA A 106 -4.83 -2.90 16.39
C ALA A 106 -4.76 -4.15 17.30
N THR A 107 -3.82 -4.18 18.24
CA THR A 107 -3.57 -5.35 19.11
C THR A 107 -4.22 -5.24 20.49
N GLY A 108 -4.57 -4.01 20.91
CA GLY A 108 -5.06 -3.73 22.27
C GLY A 108 -4.00 -3.96 23.36
N VAL A 109 -2.74 -4.16 22.97
CA VAL A 109 -1.63 -4.32 23.90
C VAL A 109 -0.98 -2.95 24.09
N ASP A 110 -1.13 -2.37 25.28
CA ASP A 110 -0.28 -1.25 25.69
C ASP A 110 1.05 -1.85 26.17
N PRO A 111 2.17 -1.62 25.46
CA PRO A 111 3.48 -2.10 25.92
C PRO A 111 3.96 -1.43 27.22
N ASN A 112 3.26 -0.40 27.70
CA ASN A 112 3.46 0.17 29.04
C ASN A 112 2.65 -0.53 30.14
N ASP A 113 1.67 -1.36 29.79
CA ASP A 113 1.01 -2.28 30.73
C ASP A 113 1.97 -3.46 30.99
N GLN A 114 2.92 -3.27 31.91
CA GLN A 114 3.63 -4.40 32.48
C GLN A 114 2.63 -5.31 33.22
N PRO A 115 2.72 -6.64 33.10
CA PRO A 115 1.92 -7.52 33.95
C PRO A 115 2.32 -7.23 35.40
N THR A 116 1.40 -6.65 36.17
CA THR A 116 1.51 -6.57 37.62
C THR A 116 1.86 -7.97 38.13
N LYS A 117 3.10 -8.15 38.59
CA LYS A 117 3.51 -9.33 39.34
C LYS A 117 2.60 -9.39 40.56
N THR A 118 1.56 -10.20 40.46
CA THR A 118 0.73 -10.55 41.61
C THR A 118 1.58 -11.50 42.43
N ILE A 119 1.87 -11.06 43.66
CA ILE A 119 2.65 -11.75 44.70
C ILE A 119 1.96 -13.07 45.08
#